data_AF-A0AAW9KRM5-F1
#
_entry.id   AF-A0AAW9KRM5-F1
#
_cell.length_a   1.000
_cell.length_b   1.000
_cell.length_c   1.000
_cell.angle_alpha   90.00
_cell.angle_beta   90.00
_cell.angle_gamma   90.00
#
_symmetry.space_group_name_H-M   'P 1'
#
loop_
_entity.id
_entity.type
_entity.pdbx_description
1 polymer ?
#
loop_
_entity_poly.entity_id
_entity_poly.type
_entity_poly.pdbx_seq_one_letter_code
_entity_poly.pdbx_strand_id
1 'polypeptide(L)'
;MSPTKTQRIDLRATRRQETLIQQAASQTDRSVSEFILSSATLEAERILADRRWFSVTSEQFDAIEAALDAPLEETPRFARLWNRPSPFGTHIDLNNES
;
A
#
# COMPACT_ATOMS: atom_id res chain seq x y z
N MET A 1 -13.89 14.58 3.22
CA MET A 1 -13.77 15.38 1.97
C MET A 1 -12.53 14.89 1.24
N SER A 2 -12.62 14.55 -0.04
CA SER A 2 -11.44 14.12 -0.81
C SER A 2 -10.47 15.29 -1.01
N PRO A 3 -9.14 15.07 -0.95
CA PRO A 3 -8.16 16.14 -1.10
C PRO A 3 -8.24 16.80 -2.48
N THR A 4 -8.03 18.12 -2.53
CA THR A 4 -8.05 18.90 -3.77
C THR A 4 -6.87 18.54 -4.67
N LYS A 5 -7.14 18.27 -5.96
CA LYS A 5 -6.13 17.95 -6.97
C LYS A 5 -5.44 19.24 -7.45
N THR A 6 -4.30 19.58 -6.86
CA THR A 6 -3.57 20.84 -7.15
C THR A 6 -2.45 20.69 -8.21
N GLN A 7 -1.99 19.47 -8.48
CA GLN A 7 -0.85 19.21 -9.37
C GLN A 7 -1.30 18.88 -10.80
N ARG A 8 -0.51 19.31 -11.79
CA ARG A 8 -0.71 18.99 -13.21
C ARG A 8 0.30 17.94 -13.69
N ILE A 9 -0.16 17.00 -14.49
CA ILE A 9 0.66 15.98 -15.17
C ILE A 9 0.27 16.02 -16.65
N ASP A 10 1.16 16.53 -17.50
CA ASP A 10 0.94 16.60 -18.95
C ASP A 10 1.60 15.38 -19.63
N LEU A 11 0.85 14.66 -20.47
CA LEU A 11 1.29 13.43 -21.13
C LEU A 11 1.14 13.55 -22.65
N ARG A 12 2.09 12.99 -23.39
CA ARG A 12 1.98 12.78 -24.84
C ARG A 12 1.69 11.31 -25.12
N ALA A 13 0.77 11.05 -26.04
CA ALA A 13 0.38 9.71 -26.44
C ALA A 13 0.31 9.61 -27.96
N THR A 14 0.57 8.41 -28.48
CA THR A 14 0.26 8.06 -29.86
C THR A 14 -1.25 7.86 -30.03
N ARG A 15 -1.76 7.95 -31.27
CA ARG A 15 -3.18 7.71 -31.57
C ARG A 15 -3.66 6.34 -31.08
N ARG A 16 -2.83 5.31 -31.20
CA ARG A 16 -3.12 3.95 -30.71
C ARG A 16 -3.31 3.93 -29.20
N GLN A 17 -2.42 4.60 -28.44
CA GLN A 17 -2.51 4.68 -26.98
C GLN A 17 -3.75 5.45 -26.55
N GLU A 18 -4.03 6.59 -27.19
CA GLU A 18 -5.22 7.41 -26.90
C GLU A 18 -6.51 6.60 -27.08
N THR A 19 -6.68 5.94 -28.24
CA THR A 19 -7.88 5.13 -28.51
C THR A 19 -8.04 3.99 -27.51
N LEU A 20 -6.95 3.28 -27.18
CA LEU A 20 -6.99 2.17 -26.22
C LEU A 20 -7.39 2.66 -24.82
N ILE A 21 -6.83 3.78 -24.37
CA ILE A 21 -7.13 4.37 -23.06
C ILE A 21 -8.59 4.86 -23.01
N GLN A 22 -9.08 5.51 -24.07
CA GLN A 22 -10.47 5.96 -24.15
C GLN A 22 -11.45 4.79 -24.05
N GLN A 23 -11.18 3.69 -24.75
CA GLN A 23 -11.98 2.47 -24.68
C GLN A 23 -11.98 1.84 -23.28
N ALA A 24 -10.83 1.80 -22.60
CA ALA A 24 -10.74 1.26 -21.25
C ALA A 24 -11.46 2.15 -20.22
N ALA A 25 -11.34 3.47 -20.36
CA ALA A 25 -12.03 4.44 -19.51
C ALA A 25 -13.56 4.33 -19.67
N SER A 26 -14.06 4.19 -20.90
CA SER A 26 -15.50 4.06 -21.14
C SER A 26 -16.08 2.76 -20.61
N GLN A 27 -15.33 1.66 -20.59
CA GLN A 27 -15.76 0.38 -19.99
C GLN A 27 -15.80 0.41 -18.46
N THR A 28 -15.19 1.41 -17.82
CA THR A 28 -15.13 1.54 -16.36
C THR A 28 -15.98 2.68 -15.82
N ASP A 29 -16.79 3.32 -16.68
CA ASP A 29 -17.59 4.52 -16.38
C ASP A 29 -16.76 5.66 -15.76
N ARG A 30 -15.49 5.78 -16.17
CA ARG A 30 -14.53 6.78 -15.66
C ARG A 30 -14.15 7.76 -16.75
N SER A 31 -13.80 8.98 -16.34
CA SER A 31 -13.11 9.90 -17.26
C SER A 31 -11.73 9.36 -17.63
N VAL A 32 -11.23 9.72 -18.82
CA VAL A 32 -9.88 9.35 -19.26
C VAL A 32 -8.81 9.76 -18.24
N SER A 33 -8.89 10.98 -17.72
CA SER A 33 -7.95 11.49 -16.73
C SER A 33 -7.98 10.70 -15.43
N GLU A 34 -9.17 10.29 -14.97
CA GLU A 34 -9.31 9.45 -13.78
C GLU A 34 -8.80 8.03 -14.01
N PHE A 35 -9.09 7.44 -15.17
CA PHE A 35 -8.58 6.14 -15.54
C PHE A 35 -7.04 6.12 -15.58
N ILE A 36 -6.43 7.11 -16.23
CA ILE A 36 -4.97 7.23 -16.29
C ILE A 36 -4.38 7.41 -14.89
N LEU A 37 -4.91 8.37 -14.11
CA LEU A 37 -4.35 8.68 -12.80
C LEU A 37 -4.47 7.47 -11.85
N SER A 38 -5.64 6.83 -11.80
CA SER A 38 -5.84 5.64 -10.95
C SER A 38 -4.95 4.47 -11.36
N SER A 39 -4.79 4.22 -12.67
CA SER A 39 -3.93 3.14 -13.17
C SER A 39 -2.46 3.41 -12.87
N ALA A 40 -1.99 4.64 -13.08
CA ALA A 40 -0.61 5.03 -12.79
C ALA A 40 -0.30 5.01 -11.28
N THR A 41 -1.23 5.45 -10.44
CA THR A 41 -1.09 5.38 -8.98
C THR A 41 -1.02 3.93 -8.50
N LEU A 42 -1.93 3.07 -8.97
CA LEU A 42 -1.92 1.65 -8.60
C LEU A 42 -0.60 0.96 -8.99
N GLU A 43 -0.07 1.27 -10.17
CA GLU A 43 1.20 0.71 -10.60
C GLU A 43 2.38 1.25 -9.79
N ALA A 44 2.38 2.54 -9.46
CA ALA A 44 3.38 3.13 -8.58
C ALA A 44 3.35 2.48 -7.18
N GLU A 45 2.16 2.25 -6.62
CA GLU A 45 1.98 1.56 -5.34
C GLU A 45 2.53 0.13 -5.39
N ARG A 46 2.27 -0.62 -6.46
CA ARG A 46 2.82 -1.98 -6.64
C ARG A 46 4.35 -1.97 -6.69
N ILE A 47 4.93 -1.10 -7.50
CA ILE A 47 6.39 -0.97 -7.62
C ILE A 47 7.02 -0.60 -6.28
N LEU A 48 6.36 0.28 -5.50
CA LEU A 48 6.83 0.66 -4.18
C LEU A 48 6.64 -0.47 -3.14
N ALA A 49 5.56 -1.23 -3.20
CA ALA A 49 5.31 -2.38 -2.32
C ALA A 49 6.26 -3.54 -2.61
N ASP A 50 6.68 -3.72 -3.86
CA ASP A 50 7.69 -4.70 -4.26
C ASP A 50 9.10 -4.33 -3.78
N ARG A 51 9.32 -3.11 -3.25
CA ARG A 51 10.60 -2.74 -2.63
C ARG A 51 10.79 -3.51 -1.33
N ARG A 52 11.69 -4.48 -1.38
CA ARG A 52 12.14 -5.28 -0.22
C ARG A 52 13.17 -4.58 0.66
N TRP A 53 13.72 -3.45 0.21
CA TRP A 53 14.80 -2.74 0.89
C TRP A 53 14.39 -1.29 1.13
N PHE A 54 14.37 -0.90 2.40
CA PHE A 54 14.14 0.47 2.84
C PHE A 54 15.48 1.08 3.23
N SER A 55 15.88 2.14 2.53
CA SER A 55 17.04 2.95 2.91
C SER A 55 16.55 4.02 3.86
N VAL A 56 16.97 3.94 5.12
CA VAL A 56 16.64 4.91 6.18
C VAL A 56 17.91 5.61 6.64
N THR A 57 17.78 6.80 7.22
CA THR A 57 18.91 7.45 7.91
C THR A 57 19.23 6.68 9.20
N SER A 58 20.44 6.86 9.76
CA SER A 58 20.79 6.25 11.06
C SER A 58 19.80 6.65 12.16
N GLU A 59 19.39 7.92 12.21
CA GLU A 59 18.39 8.40 13.17
C GLU A 59 17.03 7.69 13.02
N GLN A 60 16.59 7.46 11.78
CA GLN A 60 15.36 6.71 11.52
C GLN A 60 15.51 5.24 11.88
N PHE A 61 16.70 4.66 11.68
CA PHE A 61 16.99 3.29 12.10
C PHE A 61 16.91 3.15 13.62
N ASP A 62 17.56 4.03 14.36
CA ASP A 62 17.55 4.03 15.83
C ASP A 62 16.12 4.20 16.38
N ALA A 63 15.31 5.07 15.74
CA ALA A 63 13.91 5.26 16.11
C ALA A 63 13.04 4.01 15.84
N ILE A 64 13.33 3.28 14.76
CA ILE A 64 12.65 2.02 14.46
C ILE A 64 13.05 0.95 15.48
N GLU A 65 14.33 0.82 15.78
CA GLU A 65 14.84 -0.15 16.77
C GLU A 65 14.22 0.11 18.15
N ALA A 66 14.22 1.36 18.61
CA ALA A 66 13.57 1.74 19.87
C ALA A 66 12.06 1.43 19.88
N ALA A 67 11.38 1.57 18.75
CA ALA A 67 9.95 1.24 18.63
C ALA A 67 9.70 -0.27 18.63
N LEU A 68 10.62 -1.08 18.11
CA LEU A 68 10.54 -2.54 18.10
C LEU A 68 10.85 -3.13 19.48
N ASP A 69 11.78 -2.53 20.22
CA ASP A 69 12.16 -2.93 21.58
C ASP A 69 11.17 -2.46 22.65
N ALA A 70 10.30 -1.49 22.31
CA ALA A 70 9.30 -0.98 23.23
C ALA A 70 8.33 -2.11 23.64
N PRO A 71 8.07 -2.30 24.94
CA PRO A 71 7.11 -3.30 25.37
C PRO A 71 5.72 -2.98 24.80
N LEU A 72 5.05 -3.99 24.27
CA LEU A 72 3.67 -3.85 23.81
C LEU A 72 2.79 -3.51 25.01
N GLU A 73 2.08 -2.39 24.93
CA GLU A 73 1.04 -2.09 25.91
C GLU A 73 -0.04 -3.18 25.84
N GLU A 74 -0.43 -3.72 27.01
CA GLU A 74 -1.54 -4.66 27.10
C GLU A 74 -2.84 -3.96 26.71
N THR A 75 -3.21 -4.07 25.44
CA THR A 75 -4.48 -3.53 24.96
C THR A 75 -5.55 -4.63 24.90
N PRO A 76 -6.79 -4.34 25.33
CA PRO A 76 -7.93 -5.25 25.12
C PRO A 76 -8.13 -5.66 23.66
N ARG A 77 -7.59 -4.89 22.70
CA ARG A 77 -7.64 -5.19 21.26
C ARG A 77 -6.72 -6.35 20.89
N PHE A 78 -5.51 -6.43 21.44
CA PHE A 78 -4.61 -7.57 21.19
C PHE A 78 -5.20 -8.87 21.74
N ALA A 79 -5.76 -8.85 22.96
CA ALA A 79 -6.43 -10.02 23.53
C ALA A 79 -7.60 -10.50 22.65
N ARG A 80 -8.41 -9.57 22.10
CA ARG A 80 -9.49 -9.91 21.17
C ARG A 80 -8.97 -10.46 19.84
N LEU A 81 -7.88 -9.89 19.31
CA LEU A 81 -7.26 -10.35 18.06
C LEU A 81 -6.72 -11.77 18.21
N TRP A 82 -6.03 -12.06 19.31
CA TRP A 82 -5.44 -13.38 19.58
C TRP A 82 -6.49 -14.47 19.77
N ASN A 83 -7.64 -14.11 20.35
CA ASN A 83 -8.76 -15.04 20.56
C ASN A 83 -9.69 -15.16 19.34
N ARG A 84 -9.44 -14.41 18.25
CA ARG A 84 -10.30 -14.47 17.05
C ARG A 84 -10.01 -15.77 16.29
N PRO A 85 -11.05 -16.50 15.83
CA PRO A 85 -10.85 -17.63 14.94
C PRO A 85 -10.14 -17.17 13.66
N SER A 86 -8.96 -17.74 13.44
CA SER A 86 -8.13 -17.48 12.27
C SER A 86 -8.33 -18.60 11.25
N PRO A 87 -8.36 -18.28 9.93
CA PRO A 87 -8.41 -19.29 8.87
C PRO A 87 -7.13 -20.16 8.83
N PHE A 88 -6.09 -19.78 9.57
CA PHE A 88 -4.82 -20.50 9.68
C PHE A 88 -4.64 -21.19 11.05
N GLY A 89 -5.67 -21.21 11.92
CA GLY A 89 -5.61 -21.75 13.28
C GLY A 89 -5.41 -20.69 14.37
N THR A 90 -5.90 -20.96 15.57
CA THR A 90 -5.98 -19.99 16.70
C THR A 90 -4.63 -19.70 17.37
N HIS A 91 -3.61 -20.54 17.16
CA HIS A 91 -2.32 -20.40 17.83
C HIS A 91 -1.18 -20.55 16.82
N ILE A 92 -0.32 -19.53 16.73
CA ILE A 92 0.97 -19.62 16.05
C ILE A 92 1.97 -20.00 17.15
N ASP A 93 2.35 -21.28 17.21
CA ASP A 93 3.37 -21.77 18.13
C ASP A 93 4.74 -21.23 17.69
N LEU A 94 5.20 -20.13 18.31
CA LEU A 94 6.52 -19.55 18.04
C LEU A 94 7.66 -20.27 18.77
N ASN A 95 7.36 -21.33 19.51
CA ASN A 95 8.35 -22.16 20.19
C ASN A 95 8.85 -23.27 19.27
N ASN A 96 9.74 -22.93 18.34
CA ASN A 96 10.64 -23.90 17.75
C ASN A 96 12.05 -23.32 17.75
N GLU A 97 12.69 -23.34 18.92
CA GLU A 97 14.14 -23.18 19.04
C GLU A 97 14.80 -24.54 18.77
N SER A 98 15.79 -24.56 17.87
CA SER A 98 16.89 -25.52 17.84
C SER A 98 18.12 -24.86 17.27
#